data_AF-A0A1V5PZG0-F1
#
_entry.id   AF-A0A1V5PZG0-F1
#
_cell.length_a   1.000
_cell.length_b   1.000
_cell.length_c   1.000
_cell.angle_alpha   90.00
_cell.angle_beta   90.00
_cell.angle_gamma   90.00
#
_symmetry.space_group_name_H-M   'P 1'
#
loop_
_entity.id
_entity.type
_entity.pdbx_description
1 polymer ?
#
loop_
_entity_poly.entity_id
_entity_poly.type
_entity_poly.pdbx_seq_one_letter_code
_entity_poly.pdbx_strand_id
1 'polypeptide(L)'
;MIADFKSVVNLTERRGVATIAPSVIFSPQILNEQDNYLIIKKGSQINVTINIENQGNVSENNVPVKATYTIQGVAKAEVKETAIELINPSEQKSVTFSGFSAHPGKKCELKIEAGPVENEVLMSNNVVVFKIMMEK
;
A
#
# COMPACT_ATOMS: atom_id res chain seq x y z
N MET A 1 39.09 -21.99 33.73
CA MET A 1 37.65 -21.81 33.46
C MET A 1 37.46 -20.44 32.85
N ILE A 2 37.12 -20.36 31.57
CA ILE A 2 36.73 -19.10 30.91
C ILE A 2 35.21 -19.15 30.82
N ALA A 3 34.53 -18.21 31.47
CA ALA A 3 33.09 -18.12 31.44
C ALA A 3 32.65 -17.53 30.10
N ASP A 4 31.98 -18.34 29.29
CA ASP A 4 31.27 -17.92 28.08
C ASP A 4 30.09 -17.01 28.47
N PHE A 5 30.27 -15.70 28.37
CA PHE A 5 29.16 -14.74 28.38
C PHE A 5 28.47 -14.80 27.01
N LYS A 6 27.55 -15.75 26.83
CA LYS A 6 26.55 -15.67 25.76
C LYS A 6 25.53 -14.61 26.16
N SER A 7 25.76 -13.37 25.74
CA SER A 7 24.73 -12.35 25.71
C SER A 7 23.63 -12.79 24.74
N VAL A 8 22.59 -13.44 25.25
CA VAL A 8 21.33 -13.59 24.52
C VAL A 8 20.72 -12.21 24.47
N VAL A 9 20.91 -11.53 23.34
CA VAL A 9 20.16 -10.31 23.05
C VAL A 9 18.71 -10.77 22.90
N ASN A 10 17.89 -10.56 23.93
CA ASN A 10 16.44 -10.63 23.78
C ASN A 10 16.07 -9.48 22.84
N LEU A 11 16.05 -9.77 21.54
CA LEU A 11 15.52 -8.84 20.54
C LEU A 11 14.01 -8.77 20.81
N THR A 12 13.56 -7.67 21.41
CA THR A 12 12.14 -7.38 21.58
C THR A 12 11.44 -7.55 20.23
N GLU A 13 10.27 -8.19 20.22
CA GLU A 13 9.44 -8.27 19.02
C GLU A 13 9.13 -6.86 18.53
N ARG A 14 9.47 -6.60 17.27
CA ARG A 14 9.13 -5.39 16.54
C ARG A 14 8.18 -5.81 15.43
N ARG A 15 6.95 -5.35 15.51
CA ARG A 15 5.91 -5.57 14.51
C ARG A 15 5.76 -4.32 13.65
N GLY A 16 5.45 -4.52 12.38
CA GLY A 16 5.11 -3.40 11.51
C GLY A 16 5.16 -3.73 10.02
N VAL A 17 4.27 -3.11 9.28
CA VAL A 17 4.15 -3.19 7.83
C VAL A 17 4.24 -1.79 7.22
N ALA A 18 4.56 -1.72 5.94
CA ALA A 18 4.65 -0.45 5.24
C ALA A 18 4.11 -0.58 3.82
N THR A 19 3.38 0.43 3.37
CA THR A 19 3.11 0.63 1.95
C THR A 19 4.35 1.20 1.27
N ILE A 20 4.85 0.51 0.24
CA ILE A 20 6.02 0.98 -0.51
C ILE A 20 5.56 1.85 -1.67
N ALA A 21 5.33 3.15 -1.40
CA ALA A 21 4.80 4.10 -2.37
C ALA A 21 5.52 4.08 -3.74
N PRO A 22 6.87 4.00 -3.83
CA PRO A 22 7.58 3.96 -5.11
C PRO A 22 7.33 2.69 -5.94
N SER A 23 6.77 1.63 -5.35
CA SER A 23 6.48 0.37 -6.04
C SER A 23 5.15 0.38 -6.81
N VAL A 24 4.38 1.48 -6.72
CA VAL A 24 3.05 1.53 -7.30
C VAL A 24 3.09 1.39 -8.83
N ILE A 25 2.24 0.52 -9.36
CA ILE A 25 2.03 0.32 -10.78
C ILE A 25 0.54 0.51 -11.06
N PHE A 26 0.22 1.41 -11.99
CA PHE A 26 -1.13 1.59 -12.50
C PHE A 26 -1.30 0.89 -13.86
N SER A 27 -2.49 0.34 -14.09
CA SER A 27 -2.93 -0.14 -15.40
C SER A 27 -4.32 0.44 -15.68
N PRO A 28 -4.49 1.32 -16.68
CA PRO A 28 -3.49 1.82 -17.63
C PRO A 28 -2.30 2.52 -16.96
N GLN A 29 -1.16 2.57 -17.66
CA GLN A 29 0.09 3.10 -17.11
C GLN A 29 0.06 4.61 -16.83
N ILE A 30 0.91 5.04 -15.89
CA ILE A 30 1.23 6.46 -15.67
C ILE A 30 1.96 7.00 -16.91
N LEU A 31 1.54 8.16 -17.39
CA LEU A 31 2.16 8.85 -18.52
C LEU A 31 3.17 9.90 -18.06
N ASN A 32 2.80 10.71 -17.06
CA ASN A 32 3.62 11.73 -16.44
C ASN A 32 3.00 12.19 -15.11
N GLU A 33 3.61 13.19 -14.49
CA GLU A 33 3.08 13.89 -13.33
C GLU A 33 2.86 15.37 -13.67
N GLN A 34 1.70 15.92 -13.31
CA GLN A 34 1.33 17.32 -13.55
C GLN A 34 0.56 17.87 -12.34
N ASP A 35 0.92 19.06 -11.86
CA ASP A 35 0.26 19.70 -10.71
C ASP A 35 0.08 18.79 -9.48
N ASN A 36 1.07 17.92 -9.23
CA ASN A 36 1.04 16.92 -8.15
C ASN A 36 -0.05 15.84 -8.34
N TYR A 37 -0.47 15.57 -9.58
CA TYR A 37 -1.30 14.46 -10.01
C TYR A 37 -0.53 13.52 -10.94
N LEU A 38 -0.63 12.21 -10.69
CA LEU A 38 -0.22 11.19 -11.64
C LEU A 38 -1.23 11.14 -12.79
N ILE A 39 -0.77 11.40 -14.00
CA ILE A 39 -1.63 11.33 -15.19
C ILE A 39 -1.63 9.90 -15.69
N ILE A 40 -2.81 9.28 -15.65
CA ILE A 40 -3.01 7.89 -16.08
C ILE A 40 -3.53 7.88 -17.51
N LYS A 41 -2.99 6.99 -18.35
CA LYS A 41 -3.48 6.78 -19.71
C LYS A 41 -4.97 6.46 -19.72
N LYS A 42 -5.69 6.92 -20.73
CA LYS A 42 -7.11 6.62 -20.90
C LYS A 42 -7.39 5.11 -20.95
N GLY A 43 -8.42 4.67 -20.23
CA GLY A 43 -8.87 3.27 -20.20
C GLY A 43 -10.31 3.16 -19.70
N SER A 44 -10.84 1.94 -19.69
CA SER A 44 -12.20 1.65 -19.20
C SER A 44 -12.28 1.43 -17.70
N GLN A 45 -11.17 1.05 -17.08
CA GLN A 45 -11.04 0.83 -15.63
C GLN A 45 -9.60 1.13 -15.21
N ILE A 46 -9.37 1.26 -13.91
CA ILE A 46 -8.03 1.40 -13.31
C ILE A 46 -7.78 0.18 -12.42
N ASN A 47 -6.62 -0.43 -12.60
CA ASN A 47 -6.05 -1.42 -11.70
C ASN A 47 -4.79 -0.82 -11.08
N VAL A 48 -4.52 -1.16 -9.83
CA VAL A 48 -3.34 -0.70 -9.10
C VAL A 48 -2.69 -1.88 -8.41
N THR A 49 -1.38 -1.99 -8.56
CA THR A 49 -0.54 -2.94 -7.84
C THR A 49 0.44 -2.16 -6.98
N ILE A 50 0.64 -2.58 -5.74
CA ILE A 50 1.60 -1.96 -4.81
C ILE A 50 2.25 -3.04 -3.94
N ASN A 51 3.50 -2.85 -3.56
CA ASN A 51 4.18 -3.70 -2.59
C ASN A 51 3.89 -3.23 -1.16
N ILE A 52 3.59 -4.21 -0.31
CA ILE A 52 3.59 -4.08 1.13
C ILE A 52 4.82 -4.79 1.66
N GLU A 53 5.57 -4.15 2.55
CA GLU A 53 6.76 -4.70 3.21
C GLU A 53 6.48 -4.96 4.68
N ASN A 54 6.98 -6.08 5.22
CA ASN A 54 7.09 -6.26 6.66
C ASN A 54 8.41 -5.68 7.16
N GLN A 55 8.34 -4.59 7.92
CA GLN A 55 9.50 -3.89 8.50
C GLN A 55 9.82 -4.36 9.94
N GLY A 56 9.02 -5.30 10.46
CA GLY A 56 9.23 -5.97 11.72
C GLY A 56 10.31 -7.05 11.71
N ASN A 57 10.50 -7.72 12.84
CA ASN A 57 11.37 -8.89 13.01
C ASN A 57 10.57 -10.19 13.27
N VAL A 58 9.24 -10.14 13.15
CA VAL A 58 8.34 -11.29 13.25
C VAL A 58 7.46 -11.39 12.01
N SER A 59 7.01 -12.60 11.66
CA SER A 59 6.08 -12.80 10.56
C SER A 59 4.68 -12.29 10.93
N GLU A 60 4.04 -11.61 9.99
CA GLU A 60 2.67 -11.10 10.15
C GLU A 60 1.71 -11.93 9.33
N ASN A 61 0.55 -12.23 9.91
CA ASN A 61 -0.49 -13.05 9.28
C ASN A 61 -1.75 -12.22 9.07
N ASN A 62 -2.48 -12.52 7.99
CA ASN A 62 -3.75 -11.88 7.64
C ASN A 62 -3.69 -10.33 7.67
N VAL A 63 -2.64 -9.75 7.09
CA VAL A 63 -2.47 -8.30 7.05
C VAL A 63 -3.54 -7.70 6.12
N PRO A 64 -4.53 -6.94 6.62
CA PRO A 64 -5.55 -6.35 5.78
C PRO A 64 -4.94 -5.25 4.92
N VAL A 65 -5.36 -5.15 3.66
CA VAL A 65 -4.97 -4.06 2.76
C VAL A 65 -6.23 -3.51 2.11
N LYS A 66 -6.45 -2.20 2.27
CA LYS A 66 -7.63 -1.50 1.79
C LYS A 66 -7.22 -0.39 0.84
N ALA A 67 -7.88 -0.34 -0.31
CA ALA A 67 -7.77 0.75 -1.26
C ALA A 67 -9.10 1.51 -1.31
N THR A 68 -9.04 2.83 -1.10
CA THR A 68 -10.18 3.75 -1.16
C THR A 68 -9.96 4.74 -2.31
N TYR A 69 -10.88 4.77 -3.26
CA TYR A 69 -10.82 5.59 -4.46
C TYR A 69 -11.94 6.63 -4.46
N THR A 70 -11.56 7.91 -4.37
CA THR A 70 -12.48 9.05 -4.31
C THR A 70 -12.37 9.87 -5.58
N ILE A 71 -13.51 10.26 -6.14
CA ILE A 71 -13.59 11.01 -7.40
C ILE A 71 -14.20 12.38 -7.14
N GLN A 72 -13.59 13.45 -7.66
CA GLN A 72 -14.09 14.81 -7.49
C GLN A 72 -15.50 14.96 -8.10
N GLY A 73 -16.43 15.38 -7.24
CA GLY A 73 -17.84 15.57 -7.61
C GLY A 73 -18.68 14.30 -7.57
N VAL A 74 -18.13 13.18 -7.12
CA VAL A 74 -18.87 11.93 -6.84
C VAL A 74 -18.92 11.72 -5.33
N ALA A 75 -20.12 11.60 -4.78
CA ALA A 75 -20.31 11.50 -3.33
C ALA A 75 -19.84 10.16 -2.73
N LYS A 76 -19.85 9.08 -3.53
CA LYS A 76 -19.52 7.73 -3.07
C LYS A 76 -18.11 7.35 -3.53
N ALA A 77 -17.26 6.97 -2.58
CA ALA A 77 -15.96 6.37 -2.86
C ALA A 77 -16.11 4.88 -3.21
N GLU A 78 -15.20 4.37 -4.04
CA GLU A 78 -15.04 2.95 -4.29
C GLU A 78 -14.03 2.38 -3.30
N VAL A 79 -14.39 1.29 -2.62
CA VAL A 79 -13.54 0.63 -1.65
C VAL A 79 -13.29 -0.81 -2.10
N LYS A 80 -12.02 -1.22 -2.07
CA LYS A 80 -11.60 -2.61 -2.32
C LYS A 80 -10.71 -3.05 -1.19
N GLU A 81 -10.92 -4.28 -0.73
CA GLU A 81 -10.22 -4.88 0.40
C GLU A 81 -9.67 -6.24 0.00
N THR A 82 -8.52 -6.56 0.54
CA THR A 82 -7.85 -7.86 0.41
C THR A 82 -6.98 -8.08 1.65
N ALA A 83 -6.41 -9.26 1.79
CA ALA A 83 -5.50 -9.57 2.88
C ALA A 83 -4.27 -10.31 2.36
N ILE A 84 -3.11 -10.01 2.96
CA ILE A 84 -1.90 -10.79 2.77
C ILE A 84 -1.91 -11.89 3.84
N GLU A 85 -2.04 -13.14 3.43
CA GLU A 85 -2.17 -14.28 4.36
C GLU A 85 -0.97 -14.41 5.30
N LEU A 86 0.25 -14.20 4.79
CA LEU A 86 1.50 -14.26 5.53
C LEU A 86 2.52 -13.34 4.87
N ILE A 87 3.30 -12.59 5.65
CA ILE A 87 4.46 -11.83 5.18
C ILE A 87 5.59 -11.92 6.21
N ASN A 88 6.74 -12.46 5.81
CA ASN A 88 7.89 -12.68 6.68
C ASN A 88 8.69 -11.40 6.89
N PRO A 89 9.55 -11.32 7.93
CA PRO A 89 10.41 -10.16 8.15
C PRO A 89 11.22 -9.79 6.90
N SER A 90 11.23 -8.49 6.57
CA SER A 90 11.89 -7.93 5.38
C SER A 90 11.37 -8.43 4.03
N GLU A 91 10.28 -9.22 4.01
CA GLU A 91 9.63 -9.66 2.78
C GLU A 91 8.76 -8.52 2.21
N GLN A 92 8.71 -8.42 0.89
CA GLN A 92 7.73 -7.60 0.18
C GLN A 92 6.74 -8.48 -0.57
N LYS A 93 5.45 -8.16 -0.46
CA LYS A 93 4.38 -8.80 -1.23
C LYS A 93 3.59 -7.79 -2.04
N SER A 94 3.39 -8.09 -3.32
CA SER A 94 2.57 -7.27 -4.20
C SER A 94 1.09 -7.56 -4.00
N VAL A 95 0.30 -6.50 -3.90
CA VAL A 95 -1.16 -6.54 -3.77
C VAL A 95 -1.77 -5.80 -4.94
N THR A 96 -2.71 -6.43 -5.62
CA THR A 96 -3.39 -5.86 -6.79
C THR A 96 -4.87 -5.62 -6.50
N PHE A 97 -5.31 -4.39 -6.72
CA PHE A 97 -6.71 -3.99 -6.69
C PHE A 97 -7.18 -3.67 -8.11
N SER A 98 -8.17 -4.41 -8.60
CA SER A 98 -8.64 -4.31 -9.98
C SER A 98 -10.06 -3.76 -10.08
N GLY A 99 -10.36 -3.08 -11.19
CA GLY A 99 -11.70 -2.65 -11.55
C GLY A 99 -12.21 -1.43 -10.81
N PHE A 100 -11.35 -0.43 -10.60
CA PHE A 100 -11.82 0.92 -10.23
C PHE A 100 -12.40 1.62 -11.46
N SER A 101 -13.47 2.38 -11.30
CA SER A 101 -14.09 3.07 -12.44
C SER A 101 -13.15 4.13 -13.04
N ALA A 102 -13.09 4.17 -14.36
CA ALA A 102 -12.34 5.20 -15.08
C ALA A 102 -13.15 6.51 -15.18
N HIS A 103 -12.55 7.63 -14.78
CA HIS A 103 -13.16 8.96 -14.91
C HIS A 103 -12.22 9.93 -15.65
N PRO A 104 -12.17 9.89 -17.00
CA PRO A 104 -11.38 10.81 -17.83
C PRO A 104 -11.59 12.28 -17.46
N GLY A 105 -10.50 13.01 -17.25
CA GLY A 105 -10.50 14.44 -16.92
C GLY A 105 -10.97 14.83 -15.52
N LYS A 106 -11.31 13.87 -14.65
CA LYS A 106 -11.66 14.14 -13.25
C LYS A 106 -10.45 13.98 -12.35
N LYS A 107 -10.36 14.82 -11.33
CA LYS A 107 -9.39 14.67 -10.23
C LYS A 107 -9.86 13.56 -9.31
N CYS A 108 -8.97 12.62 -9.02
CA CYS A 108 -9.26 11.51 -8.13
C CYS A 108 -8.14 11.34 -7.09
N GLU A 109 -8.48 10.68 -6.00
CA GLU A 109 -7.56 10.34 -4.92
C GLU A 109 -7.67 8.85 -4.62
N LEU A 110 -6.55 8.15 -4.66
CA LEU A 110 -6.43 6.74 -4.29
C LEU A 110 -5.61 6.64 -3.01
N LYS A 111 -6.27 6.26 -1.92
CA LYS A 111 -5.63 5.97 -0.64
C LYS A 111 -5.47 4.47 -0.49
N ILE A 112 -4.25 3.99 -0.20
CA ILE A 112 -3.99 2.58 0.12
C ILE A 112 -3.48 2.50 1.56
N GLU A 113 -4.06 1.60 2.34
CA GLU A 113 -3.75 1.37 3.74
C GLU A 113 -3.44 -0.12 3.95
N ALA A 114 -2.31 -0.45 4.59
CA ALA A 114 -1.95 -1.80 5.00
C ALA A 114 -1.92 -1.93 6.53
N GLY A 115 -2.51 -2.99 7.09
CA GLY A 115 -2.62 -3.15 8.54
C GLY A 115 -3.71 -2.25 9.17
N PRO A 116 -3.58 -1.90 10.46
CA PRO A 116 -2.41 -2.14 11.32
C PRO A 116 -2.22 -3.63 11.67
N VAL A 117 -0.99 -4.01 11.96
CA VAL A 117 -0.69 -5.31 12.60
C VAL A 117 -0.65 -5.17 14.12
N GLU A 118 -0.75 -6.29 14.83
CA GLU A 118 -0.83 -6.26 16.30
C GLU A 118 0.38 -5.55 16.90
N ASN A 119 0.17 -4.65 17.87
CA ASN A 119 1.23 -3.92 18.57
C ASN A 119 2.21 -3.15 17.66
N GLU A 120 1.78 -2.78 16.45
CA GLU A 120 2.56 -1.95 15.54
C GLU A 120 2.74 -0.53 16.11
N VAL A 121 4.00 -0.11 16.26
CA VAL A 121 4.36 1.18 16.86
C VAL A 121 4.26 2.32 15.85
N LEU A 122 4.61 2.06 14.60
CA LEU A 122 4.64 3.06 13.53
C LEU A 122 3.54 2.74 12.52
N MET A 123 2.50 3.57 12.48
CA MET A 123 1.37 3.40 11.55
C MET A 123 1.38 4.43 10.41
N SER A 124 2.31 5.38 10.40
CA SER A 124 2.33 6.46 9.40
C SER A 124 2.84 5.99 8.03
N ASN A 125 3.62 4.92 7.99
CA ASN A 125 4.13 4.24 6.78
C ASN A 125 3.14 3.23 6.19
N ASN A 126 2.06 2.93 6.91
CA ASN A 126 0.99 2.03 6.48
C ASN A 126 0.09 2.63 5.41
N VAL A 127 0.13 3.96 5.26
CA VAL A 127 -0.79 4.71 4.43
C VAL A 127 -0.03 5.47 3.36
N VAL A 128 -0.49 5.31 2.11
CA VAL A 128 -0.07 6.14 0.98
C VAL A 128 -1.29 6.72 0.27
N VAL A 129 -1.15 7.95 -0.22
CA VAL A 129 -2.18 8.65 -0.98
C VAL A 129 -1.61 9.08 -2.32
N PHE A 130 -2.26 8.65 -3.40
CA PHE A 130 -1.96 9.05 -4.77
C PHE A 130 -3.06 9.96 -5.29
N LYS A 131 -2.68 11.16 -5.73
CA LYS A 131 -3.57 12.02 -6.52
C LYS A 131 -3.43 11.61 -7.97
N ILE A 132 -4.53 11.22 -8.60
CA ILE A 132 -4.52 10.74 -9.98
C ILE A 132 -5.53 11.50 -10.84
N MET A 133 -5.21 11.64 -12.12
CA MET A 133 -6.14 12.15 -13.12
C MET A 133 -6.00 11.30 -14.38
N MET A 134 -7.10 10.83 -14.93
CA MET A 134 -7.06 10.11 -16.20
C MET A 134 -7.08 11.10 -17.36
N GLU A 135 -6.28 10.83 -18.40
CA GLU A 135 -6.28 11.57 -19.66
C GLU A 135 -7.71 11.68 -20.24
N LYS A 136 -8.05 12.84 -20.81
CA LYS A 136 -9.39 13.16 -21.34
C LYS A 136 -9.74 12.35 -22.59
#